data_AF-A0A5D3CV48-F1
#
_entry.id   AF-A0A5D3CV48-F1
#
_cell.length_a   1.000
_cell.length_b   1.000
_cell.length_c   1.000
_cell.angle_alpha   90.00
_cell.angle_beta   90.00
_cell.angle_gamma   90.00
#
_symmetry.space_group_name_H-M   'P 1'
#
loop_
_entity.id
_entity.type
_entity.pdbx_description
1 polymer ?
#
loop_
_entity_poly.entity_id
_entity_poly.type
_entity_poly.pdbx_seq_one_letter_code
_entity_poly.pdbx_strand_id
1 'polypeptide(L)'
;MQEQSRTNKAARQKQHYNHSSGSKSFLQRQYELAERRGQRVDRVELFRETHVRAGTFVSQAAEDAHNQMLKLQSQPTPEGSQPLSEDEICDQVLGRRPGYSKGLGWGPKPKAHRTASASSSSTSSSQST
;
A
#
# COMPACT_ATOMS: atom_id res chain seq x y z
N MET A 1 -10.18 -18.53 12.73
CA MET A 1 -9.09 -18.06 11.82
C MET A 1 -9.53 -17.96 10.35
N GLN A 2 -10.32 -18.90 9.80
CA GLN A 2 -10.76 -18.85 8.39
C GLN A 2 -11.74 -17.71 8.08
N GLU A 3 -12.60 -17.32 9.02
CA GLU A 3 -13.65 -16.32 8.77
C GLU A 3 -13.08 -14.91 8.54
N GLN A 4 -12.22 -14.42 9.45
CA GLN A 4 -11.53 -13.13 9.27
C GLN A 4 -10.71 -13.07 7.96
N SER A 5 -10.10 -14.19 7.55
CA SER A 5 -9.37 -14.28 6.29
C SER A 5 -10.30 -14.09 5.08
N ARG A 6 -11.49 -14.70 5.09
CA ARG A 6 -12.50 -14.54 4.03
C ARG A 6 -13.01 -13.10 3.95
N THR A 7 -13.30 -12.48 5.09
CA THR A 7 -13.76 -11.08 5.15
C THR A 7 -12.70 -10.11 4.64
N ASN A 8 -11.44 -10.27 5.06
CA ASN A 8 -10.33 -9.45 4.58
C ASN A 8 -10.08 -9.63 3.08
N LYS A 9 -10.26 -10.84 2.53
CA LYS A 9 -10.16 -11.09 1.08
C LYS A 9 -11.25 -10.34 0.32
N ALA A 10 -12.50 -10.40 0.77
CA ALA A 10 -13.60 -9.66 0.16
C ALA A 10 -13.41 -8.14 0.25
N ALA A 11 -12.88 -7.63 1.37
CA ALA A 11 -12.55 -6.21 1.52
C ALA A 11 -11.43 -5.77 0.56
N ARG A 12 -10.38 -6.59 0.39
CA ARG A 12 -9.29 -6.32 -0.55
C ARG A 12 -9.76 -6.33 -2.00
N GLN A 13 -10.66 -7.25 -2.37
CA GLN A 13 -11.27 -7.28 -3.70
C GLN A 13 -12.02 -5.98 -4.06
N LYS A 14 -12.46 -5.20 -3.07
CA LYS A 14 -13.12 -3.90 -3.26
C LYS A 14 -12.13 -2.73 -3.39
N GLN A 15 -10.83 -2.94 -3.19
CA GLN A 15 -9.83 -1.86 -3.36
C GLN A 15 -9.54 -1.66 -4.85
N HIS A 16 -9.61 -0.40 -5.30
CA HIS A 16 -9.33 -0.02 -6.69
C HIS A 16 -7.87 -0.27 -7.08
N TYR A 17 -6.96 -0.14 -6.11
CA TYR A 17 -5.52 -0.36 -6.29
C TYR A 17 -5.06 -1.43 -5.29
N ASN A 18 -4.88 -2.65 -5.77
CA ASN A 18 -4.28 -3.73 -4.96
C ASN A 18 -2.75 -3.61 -5.03
N HIS A 19 -2.11 -3.28 -3.92
CA HIS A 19 -0.65 -3.28 -3.83
C HIS A 19 -0.08 -4.70 -3.62
N SER A 20 1.14 -4.96 -4.07
CA SER A 20 1.84 -6.24 -3.94
C SER A 20 2.82 -6.31 -2.75
N SER A 21 2.94 -5.23 -1.97
CA SER A 21 3.90 -5.07 -0.85
C SER A 21 3.65 -5.96 0.38
N GLY A 22 2.59 -6.77 0.37
CA GLY A 22 2.23 -7.60 1.52
C GLY A 22 1.87 -6.76 2.74
N SER A 23 2.56 -6.98 3.86
CA SER A 23 2.38 -6.24 5.12
C SER A 23 3.29 -5.02 5.25
N LYS A 24 4.10 -4.71 4.24
CA LYS A 24 5.03 -3.57 4.27
C LYS A 24 4.31 -2.28 3.88
N SER A 25 4.64 -1.19 4.57
CA SER A 25 4.18 0.14 4.17
C SER A 25 4.92 0.63 2.92
N PHE A 26 4.34 1.62 2.24
CA PHE A 26 5.00 2.32 1.13
C PHE A 26 6.35 2.90 1.55
N LEU A 27 6.44 3.51 2.73
CA LEU A 27 7.69 4.09 3.23
C LEU A 27 8.75 3.01 3.49
N GLN A 28 8.37 1.89 4.10
CA GLN A 28 9.29 0.78 4.28
C GLN A 28 9.80 0.29 2.92
N ARG A 29 8.92 0.21 1.92
CA ARG A 29 9.32 -0.22 0.58
C ARG A 29 10.24 0.79 -0.11
N GLN A 30 9.97 2.08 0.06
CA GLN A 30 10.81 3.15 -0.45
C GLN A 30 12.21 3.10 0.17
N TYR A 31 12.32 2.91 1.48
CA TYR A 31 13.60 2.74 2.16
C TYR A 31 14.36 1.51 1.65
N GLU A 32 13.71 0.35 1.57
CA GLU A 32 14.32 -0.88 1.05
C GLU A 32 14.84 -0.73 -0.39
N LEU A 33 14.11 -0.01 -1.24
CA LEU A 33 14.53 0.25 -2.61
C LEU A 33 15.67 1.28 -2.67
N ALA A 34 15.62 2.32 -1.84
CA ALA A 34 16.66 3.32 -1.77
C ALA A 34 18.00 2.73 -1.32
N GLU A 35 17.99 1.84 -0.32
CA GLU A 35 19.19 1.10 0.11
C GLU A 35 19.74 0.20 -1.00
N ARG A 36 18.87 -0.44 -1.79
CA ARG A 36 19.30 -1.31 -2.90
C ARG A 36 19.87 -0.55 -4.09
N ARG A 37 19.29 0.61 -4.42
CA ARG A 37 19.68 1.44 -5.57
C ARG A 37 20.73 2.49 -5.22
N GLY A 38 20.94 2.76 -3.92
CA GLY A 38 21.81 3.83 -3.43
C GLY A 38 21.28 5.24 -3.67
N GLN A 39 19.99 5.40 -4.02
CA GLN A 39 19.37 6.66 -4.42
C GLN A 39 17.94 6.76 -3.90
N ARG A 40 17.45 7.99 -3.71
CA ARG A 40 16.04 8.22 -3.36
C ARG A 40 15.14 7.72 -4.49
N VAL A 41 14.12 6.95 -4.13
CA VAL A 41 13.09 6.47 -5.07
C VAL A 41 11.94 7.45 -5.06
N ASP A 42 11.57 7.93 -6.24
CA ASP A 42 10.44 8.83 -6.41
C ASP A 42 9.10 8.08 -6.25
N ARG A 43 8.00 8.85 -6.12
CA ARG A 43 6.69 8.28 -5.83
C ARG A 43 6.07 7.54 -7.02
N VAL A 44 6.40 7.91 -8.26
CA VAL A 44 5.96 7.26 -9.50
C VAL A 44 6.68 5.92 -9.69
N GLU A 45 7.99 5.87 -9.43
CA GLU A 45 8.76 4.63 -9.38
C GLU A 45 8.26 3.71 -8.26
N LEU A 46 8.05 4.26 -7.06
CA LEU A 46 7.52 3.50 -5.93
C LEU A 46 6.14 2.92 -6.26
N PHE A 47 5.30 3.66 -6.97
CA PHE A 47 4.00 3.17 -7.43
C PHE A 47 4.16 1.96 -8.35
N ARG A 48 5.03 2.03 -9.36
CA ARG A 48 5.31 0.90 -10.26
C ARG A 48 5.81 -0.32 -9.50
N GLU A 49 6.81 -0.15 -8.64
CA GLU A 49 7.41 -1.25 -7.86
C GLU A 49 6.42 -1.96 -6.93
N THR A 50 5.43 -1.23 -6.42
CA THR A 50 4.41 -1.77 -5.51
C THR A 50 3.16 -2.29 -6.21
N HIS A 51 2.97 -2.00 -7.49
CA HIS A 51 1.81 -2.45 -8.27
C HIS A 51 2.18 -3.36 -9.43
N VAL A 52 3.45 -3.76 -9.53
CA VAL A 52 3.93 -4.80 -10.45
C VAL A 52 4.21 -6.08 -9.65
N ARG A 53 3.87 -7.23 -10.25
CA ARG A 53 4.21 -8.56 -9.75
C ARG A 53 4.70 -9.41 -10.91
N ALA A 54 5.88 -10.00 -10.77
CA ALA A 54 6.51 -10.82 -11.81
C ALA A 54 6.60 -10.12 -13.19
N GLY A 55 6.78 -8.79 -13.19
CA GLY A 55 6.91 -7.99 -14.42
C GLY A 55 5.59 -7.46 -14.99
N THR A 56 4.43 -7.83 -14.45
CA THR A 56 3.12 -7.36 -14.92
C THR A 56 2.38 -6.56 -13.86
N PHE A 57 1.60 -5.56 -14.26
CA PHE A 57 0.75 -4.82 -13.33
C PHE A 57 -0.32 -5.71 -12.69
N VAL A 58 -0.61 -5.44 -11.42
CA VAL A 58 -1.59 -6.19 -10.63
C VAL A 58 -3.03 -5.93 -11.09
N SER A 59 -3.30 -4.78 -11.72
CA SER A 59 -4.58 -4.45 -12.33
C SER A 59 -4.40 -3.49 -13.51
N GLN A 60 -5.35 -3.53 -14.46
CA GLN A 60 -5.38 -2.59 -15.59
C GLN A 60 -5.46 -1.14 -15.11
N ALA A 61 -6.27 -0.87 -14.08
CA ALA A 61 -6.37 0.47 -13.50
C ALA A 61 -5.03 1.00 -12.94
N ALA A 62 -4.18 0.12 -12.39
CA ALA A 62 -2.86 0.52 -11.93
C ALA A 62 -1.92 0.80 -13.10
N GLU A 63 -1.99 0.02 -14.17
CA GLU A 63 -1.23 0.28 -15.41
C GLU A 63 -1.65 1.61 -16.05
N ASP A 64 -2.95 1.83 -16.21
CA ASP A 64 -3.50 3.07 -16.78
C ASP A 64 -3.09 4.30 -15.95
N ALA A 65 -3.16 4.19 -14.62
CA ALA A 65 -2.70 5.24 -13.71
C ALA A 65 -1.20 5.51 -13.88
N HIS A 66 -0.36 4.47 -13.97
CA HIS A 66 1.08 4.65 -14.19
C HIS A 66 1.36 5.34 -15.54
N ASN A 67 0.67 4.93 -16.60
CA ASN A 67 0.80 5.52 -17.93
C ASN A 67 0.36 7.00 -17.93
N GLN A 68 -0.69 7.34 -17.18
CA GLN A 68 -1.11 8.74 -17.00
C GLN A 68 -0.04 9.57 -16.24
N MET A 69 0.58 9.01 -15.21
CA MET A 69 1.68 9.68 -14.50
C MET A 69 2.85 9.97 -15.44
N LEU A 70 3.27 8.99 -16.26
CA LEU A 70 4.34 9.17 -17.25
C LEU A 70 3.96 10.22 -18.30
N LYS A 71 2.71 10.26 -18.74
CA LYS A 71 2.22 11.27 -19.67
C LYS A 71 2.31 12.68 -19.08
N LEU A 72 1.98 12.86 -17.80
CA LEU A 72 2.11 14.14 -17.11
C LEU A 72 3.58 14.53 -16.90
N GLN A 73 4.47 13.57 -16.60
CA GLN A 73 5.91 13.83 -16.52
C GLN A 73 6.51 14.26 -17.86
N SER A 74 6.00 13.72 -18.98
CA SER A 74 6.48 14.07 -20.32
C SER A 74 5.94 15.38 -20.87
N GLN A 75 4.94 16.00 -20.22
CA GLN A 75 4.37 17.24 -20.72
C GLN A 75 5.34 18.42 -20.50
N PRO A 76 5.59 19.23 -21.53
CA PRO A 76 6.42 20.41 -21.40
C PRO A 76 5.78 21.40 -20.43
N THR A 77 6.60 21.98 -19.57
CA THR A 77 6.16 23.02 -18.65
C THR A 77 5.69 24.23 -19.47
N PRO A 78 4.45 24.73 -19.27
CA PRO A 78 4.00 25.96 -19.90
C PRO A 78 4.98 27.10 -19.59
N GLU A 79 5.26 27.95 -20.59
CA GLU A 79 6.09 29.15 -20.45
C GLU A 79 5.63 29.98 -19.24
N GLY A 80 6.45 30.03 -18.19
CA GLY A 80 6.19 30.79 -16.96
C GLY A 80 5.69 30.02 -15.75
N SER A 81 5.53 28.69 -15.79
CA SER A 81 5.21 27.87 -14.61
C SER A 81 6.36 26.94 -14.20
N GLN A 82 6.31 26.39 -12.98
CA GLN A 82 7.21 25.32 -12.57
C GLN A 82 6.70 23.96 -13.07
N PRO A 83 7.60 23.03 -13.42
CA PRO A 83 7.21 21.65 -13.72
C PRO A 83 6.50 21.04 -12.51
N LEU A 84 5.50 20.21 -12.77
CA LEU A 84 4.83 19.46 -11.71
C LEU A 84 5.83 18.53 -11.03
N SER A 85 5.86 18.54 -9.70
CA SER A 85 6.62 17.57 -8.93
C SER A 85 6.00 16.17 -9.06
N GLU A 86 6.81 15.13 -8.84
CA GLU A 86 6.35 13.74 -8.92
C GLU A 86 5.22 13.46 -7.90
N ASP A 87 5.27 14.13 -6.75
CA ASP A 87 4.22 14.06 -5.74
C ASP A 87 2.89 14.66 -6.20
N GLU A 88 2.93 15.82 -6.87
CA GLU A 88 1.75 16.47 -7.46
C GLU A 88 1.15 15.62 -8.59
N ILE A 89 2.00 15.02 -9.42
CA ILE A 89 1.58 14.12 -10.50
C ILE A 89 0.87 12.90 -9.91
N CYS A 90 1.42 12.28 -8.86
CA CYS A 90 0.77 11.17 -8.17
C CYS A 90 -0.57 11.58 -7.55
N ASP A 91 -0.63 12.74 -6.89
CA ASP A 91 -1.85 13.24 -6.26
C ASP A 91 -2.93 13.59 -7.30
N GLN A 92 -2.55 14.06 -8.49
CA GLN A 92 -3.47 14.35 -9.59
C GLN A 92 -4.08 13.07 -10.18
N VAL A 93 -3.28 12.01 -10.35
CA VAL A 93 -3.74 10.75 -10.97
C VAL A 93 -4.48 9.86 -9.96
N LEU A 94 -3.91 9.67 -8.77
CA LEU A 94 -4.50 8.78 -7.75
C LEU A 94 -5.57 9.49 -6.91
N GLY A 95 -5.64 10.81 -7.01
CA GLY A 95 -6.50 11.66 -6.21
C GLY A 95 -5.89 11.96 -4.83
N ARG A 96 -6.21 13.15 -4.33
CA ARG A 96 -5.88 13.56 -2.96
C ARG A 96 -7.08 13.26 -2.06
N ARG A 97 -6.90 12.39 -1.05
CA ARG A 97 -7.95 12.11 -0.07
C ARG A 97 -7.94 13.16 1.06
N PRO A 98 -8.92 14.09 1.15
CA PRO A 98 -8.95 15.09 2.22
C PRO A 98 -9.21 14.39 3.56
N GLY A 99 -8.47 14.76 4.61
CA GLY A 99 -8.60 14.16 5.95
C GLY A 99 -7.74 12.91 6.21
N TYR A 100 -7.05 12.40 5.19
CA TYR A 100 -6.04 11.33 5.30
C TYR A 100 -4.67 11.84 4.83
N SER A 101 -4.25 12.99 5.34
CA SER A 101 -2.91 13.53 5.11
C SER A 101 -1.89 12.71 5.89
N LYS A 102 -1.46 11.57 5.30
CA LYS A 102 -0.18 10.86 5.51
C LYS A 102 -0.19 9.49 4.80
N GLY A 103 -0.16 9.51 3.46
CA GLY A 103 -0.07 8.33 2.58
C GLY A 103 1.23 7.51 2.67
N LEU A 104 2.12 7.83 3.62
CA LEU A 104 3.38 7.13 3.85
C LEU A 104 3.36 6.25 5.12
N GLY A 105 2.21 6.12 5.80
CA GLY A 105 2.09 5.29 7.01
C GLY A 105 2.46 5.99 8.32
N TRP A 106 2.45 7.33 8.36
CA TRP A 106 2.62 8.12 9.59
C TRP A 106 1.34 8.13 10.45
N GLY A 107 0.69 6.99 10.61
CA GLY A 107 -0.38 6.81 11.58
C GLY A 107 0.21 6.59 12.98
N PRO A 108 -0.50 6.94 14.07
CA PRO A 108 -0.12 6.52 15.40
C PRO A 108 0.08 5.00 15.40
N LYS A 109 1.26 4.55 15.84
CA LYS A 109 1.59 3.12 15.94
C LYS A 109 0.51 2.48 16.83
N PRO A 110 -0.31 1.53 16.32
CA PRO A 110 -1.30 0.89 17.17
C PRO A 110 -0.54 0.21 18.32
N LYS A 111 -0.93 0.51 19.57
CA LYS A 111 -0.36 -0.15 20.74
C LYS A 111 -0.54 -1.65 20.55
N ALA A 112 0.53 -2.41 20.75
CA ALA A 112 0.49 -3.87 20.65
C ALA A 112 -0.67 -4.39 21.50
N HIS A 113 -1.64 -5.05 20.88
CA HIS A 113 -2.69 -5.74 21.61
C HIS A 113 -2.00 -6.86 22.38
N ARG A 114 -1.96 -6.72 23.71
CA ARG A 114 -1.48 -7.76 24.61
C ARG A 114 -2.32 -9.01 24.31
N THR A 115 -1.70 -10.06 23.80
CA THR A 115 -2.33 -11.38 23.69
C THR A 115 -2.66 -11.81 25.11
N ALA A 116 -3.93 -11.72 25.50
CA ALA A 116 -4.41 -12.37 26.70
C ALA A 116 -4.25 -13.88 26.47
N SER A 117 -3.43 -14.49 27.32
CA SER A 117 -3.19 -15.91 27.45
C SER A 117 -4.49 -16.71 27.44
N ALA A 118 -4.50 -17.79 26.67
CA ALA A 118 -5.59 -18.76 26.64
C ALA A 118 -5.82 -19.32 28.04
N SER A 119 -6.99 -19.06 28.61
CA SER A 119 -7.47 -19.78 29.79
C SER A 119 -7.82 -21.20 29.35
N SER A 120 -7.05 -22.17 29.78
CA SER A 120 -7.37 -23.60 29.67
C SER A 120 -8.62 -23.89 30.51
N SER A 121 -9.75 -24.11 29.85
CA SER A 121 -10.95 -24.66 30.48
C SER A 121 -10.77 -26.17 30.68
N SER A 122 -10.48 -26.55 31.92
CA SER A 122 -10.45 -27.94 32.38
C SER A 122 -11.88 -28.51 32.33
N THR A 123 -12.20 -29.30 31.30
CA THR A 123 -13.38 -30.17 31.32
C THR A 123 -13.01 -31.44 32.07
N SER A 124 -13.38 -31.51 33.34
CA SER A 124 -13.39 -32.74 34.12
C SER A 124 -14.56 -33.62 33.65
N SER A 125 -14.27 -34.62 32.82
CA SER A 125 -15.19 -35.70 32.49
C SER A 125 -15.13 -36.75 33.60
N SER A 126 -16.17 -36.84 34.43
CA SER A 126 -16.35 -37.95 35.36
C SER A 126 -16.74 -39.21 34.60
N GLN A 127 -16.01 -40.28 34.91
CA GLN A 127 -16.03 -41.58 34.26
C GLN A 127 -17.35 -42.33 34.49
N SER A 128 -17.71 -43.13 33.50
CA SER A 128 -18.67 -44.22 33.59
C SER A 128 -18.04 -45.44 34.26
N THR A 129 -18.78 -46.06 35.18
CA THR A 129 -19.11 -47.50 35.19
C THR A 129 -20.33 -47.67 36.05
#